data_AF-L5KMJ2-F1
#
_entry.id   AF-L5KMJ2-F1
#
_cell.length_a   1.000
_cell.length_b   1.000
_cell.length_c   1.000
_cell.angle_alpha   90.00
_cell.angle_beta   90.00
_cell.angle_gamma   90.00
#
_symmetry.space_group_name_H-M   'P 1'
#
loop_
_entity.id
_entity.type
_entity.pdbx_description
1 polymer ?
#
loop_
_entity_poly.entity_id
_entity_poly.type
_entity_poly.pdbx_seq_one_letter_code
_entity_poly.pdbx_strand_id
1 'polypeptide(L)'
;MLMSHLEEPKVTEDEEPPTEQDKREDMLALKDPVHTVLLQRFIHEKLKTHQELLGEQSFQYLMAAMDTEIVTQGDFTGTESI
;
A
#
# COMPACT_ATOMS: atom_id res chain seq x y z
N MET A 1 -17.15 1.74 38.61
CA MET A 1 -15.86 2.14 38.02
C MET A 1 -15.25 0.91 37.37
N LEU A 2 -15.25 0.84 36.04
CA LEU A 2 -14.57 -0.21 35.27
C LEU A 2 -13.08 0.12 35.29
N MET A 3 -12.31 -0.62 36.08
CA MET A 3 -10.85 -0.59 36.03
C MET A 3 -10.45 -1.25 34.70
N SER A 4 -10.26 -0.42 33.67
CA SER A 4 -9.60 -0.82 32.44
C SER A 4 -8.17 -1.21 32.78
N HIS A 5 -7.95 -2.52 32.94
CA HIS A 5 -6.62 -3.11 32.91
C HIS A 5 -6.05 -2.86 31.51
N LEU A 6 -5.35 -1.74 31.37
CA LEU A 6 -4.43 -1.54 30.26
C LEU A 6 -3.32 -2.56 30.49
N GLU A 7 -3.45 -3.71 29.85
CA GLU A 7 -2.46 -4.75 29.82
C GLU A 7 -1.24 -4.15 29.11
N GLU A 8 -0.32 -3.59 29.92
CA GLU A 8 1.01 -3.23 29.46
C GLU A 8 1.58 -4.44 28.72
N PRO A 9 2.10 -4.27 27.49
CA PRO A 9 2.72 -5.38 26.80
C PRO A 9 3.87 -5.86 27.67
N LYS A 10 3.70 -7.06 28.25
CA LYS A 10 4.78 -7.77 28.94
C LYS A 10 5.87 -7.96 27.89
N VAL A 11 6.91 -7.13 28.00
CA VAL A 11 8.19 -7.39 27.37
C VAL A 11 8.65 -8.71 27.97
N THR A 12 8.49 -9.79 27.22
CA THR A 12 9.10 -11.07 27.55
C THR A 12 10.61 -10.84 27.51
N GLU A 13 11.25 -10.73 28.68
CA GLU A 13 12.71 -10.50 28.84
C GLU A 13 13.58 -11.68 28.33
N ASP A 14 13.04 -12.55 27.47
CA ASP A 14 13.68 -13.77 26.95
C ASP A 14 13.86 -13.72 25.43
N GLU A 15 13.91 -12.51 24.84
CA GLU A 15 14.41 -12.33 23.48
C GLU A 15 15.88 -11.90 23.54
N GLU A 16 16.75 -12.67 22.89
CA GLU A 16 18.16 -12.35 22.72
C GLU A 16 18.30 -10.93 22.13
N PRO A 17 19.19 -10.07 22.65
CA PRO A 17 19.32 -8.72 22.14
C PRO A 17 19.64 -8.74 20.64
N PRO A 18 18.94 -7.94 19.81
CA PRO A 18 19.03 -8.02 18.36
C PRO A 18 20.48 -7.81 17.91
N THR A 19 20.96 -8.74 17.07
CA THR A 19 22.32 -8.73 16.57
C THR A 19 22.55 -7.55 15.61
N GLU A 20 23.82 -7.23 15.34
CA GLU A 20 24.17 -6.21 14.33
C GLU A 20 23.72 -6.59 12.91
N GLN A 21 23.43 -7.88 12.66
CA GLN A 21 22.86 -8.33 11.40
C GLN A 21 21.35 -8.06 11.37
N ASP A 22 20.63 -8.36 12.44
CA ASP A 22 19.18 -8.13 12.55
C ASP A 22 18.85 -6.64 12.36
N LYS A 23 19.63 -5.75 13.00
CA LYS A 23 19.49 -4.30 12.82
C LYS A 23 19.68 -3.85 11.37
N ARG A 24 20.56 -4.51 10.61
CA ARG A 24 20.77 -4.19 9.19
C ARG A 24 19.61 -4.70 8.34
N GLU A 25 19.10 -5.88 8.65
CA GLU A 25 17.96 -6.47 7.96
C GLU A 25 16.70 -5.62 8.15
N ASP A 26 16.43 -5.17 9.38
CA ASP A 26 15.34 -4.23 9.69
C ASP A 26 15.48 -2.91 8.93
N MET A 27 16.68 -2.35 8.88
CA MET A 27 16.93 -1.10 8.16
C MET A 27 16.76 -1.25 6.64
N LEU A 28 17.07 -2.42 6.09
CA LEU A 28 16.82 -2.73 4.68
C LEU A 28 15.34 -2.96 4.40
N ALA A 29 14.62 -3.61 5.32
CA ALA A 29 13.17 -3.82 5.23
C ALA A 29 12.42 -2.47 5.20
N LEU A 30 12.87 -1.48 5.98
CA LEU A 30 12.35 -0.11 5.97
C LEU A 30 12.57 0.64 4.65
N LYS A 31 13.42 0.14 3.75
CA LYS A 31 13.67 0.71 2.42
C LYS A 31 13.05 -0.10 1.30
N ASP A 32 12.46 -1.25 1.62
CA ASP A 32 11.81 -2.09 0.63
C ASP A 32 10.49 -1.43 0.15
N PRO A 33 10.30 -1.24 -1.16
CA PRO A 33 9.06 -0.73 -1.72
C PRO A 33 7.80 -1.46 -1.23
N VAL A 34 7.89 -2.77 -0.94
CA VAL A 34 6.72 -3.54 -0.46
C VAL A 34 6.25 -3.09 0.91
N HIS A 35 7.14 -2.53 1.73
CA HIS A 35 6.83 -2.03 3.08
C HIS A 35 6.65 -0.51 3.12
N THR A 36 7.08 0.20 2.07
CA THR A 36 7.10 1.68 2.03
C THR A 36 6.11 2.29 1.04
N VAL A 37 5.61 1.51 0.09
CA VAL A 37 4.71 1.98 -0.97
C VAL A 37 3.38 1.25 -0.86
N LEU A 38 2.29 2.01 -0.75
CA LEU A 38 0.94 1.46 -0.81
C LEU A 38 0.65 0.96 -2.23
N LEU A 39 0.26 -0.31 -2.35
CA LEU A 39 -0.02 -0.94 -3.64
C LEU A 39 -1.08 -0.17 -4.45
N GLN A 40 -2.15 0.29 -3.80
CA GLN A 40 -3.19 1.09 -4.46
C GLN A 40 -2.61 2.36 -5.09
N ARG A 41 -1.79 3.10 -4.33
CA ARG A 41 -1.12 4.32 -4.81
C ARG A 41 -0.21 4.01 -5.98
N PHE A 42 0.59 2.95 -5.86
CA PHE A 42 1.49 2.51 -6.91
C PHE A 42 0.74 2.21 -8.21
N ILE A 43 -0.36 1.46 -8.12
CA ILE A 43 -1.18 1.11 -9.30
C ILE A 43 -1.80 2.38 -9.91
N HIS A 44 -2.36 3.28 -9.09
CA HIS A 44 -2.92 4.56 -9.56
C HIS A 44 -1.88 5.42 -10.28
N GLU A 45 -0.67 5.57 -9.71
CA GLU A 45 0.42 6.33 -10.34
C GLU A 45 0.86 5.69 -11.66
N LYS A 46 0.93 4.36 -11.73
CA LYS A 46 1.24 3.65 -12.98
C LYS A 46 0.14 3.84 -14.01
N LEU A 47 -1.13 3.74 -13.64
CA LEU A 47 -2.25 3.96 -14.55
C LEU A 47 -2.25 5.40 -15.08
N LYS A 48 -2.06 6.39 -14.21
CA LYS A 48 -1.99 7.81 -14.60
C LYS A 48 -0.84 8.09 -15.57
N THR A 49 0.34 7.50 -15.33
CA THR A 49 1.48 7.64 -16.24
C THR A 49 1.15 7.07 -17.63
N HIS A 50 0.45 5.92 -17.69
CA HIS A 50 0.03 5.33 -18.95
C HIS A 50 -1.08 6.13 -19.64
N GLN A 51 -1.99 6.74 -18.88
CA GLN A 51 -3.00 7.67 -19.39
C GLN A 51 -2.37 8.89 -20.06
N GLU A 52 -1.35 9.48 -19.43
CA GLU A 52 -0.60 10.62 -19.99
C GLU A 52 0.17 10.24 -21.27
N LEU A 53 0.70 9.02 -21.33
CA LEU A 53 1.46 8.52 -22.49
C LEU A 53 0.57 8.13 -23.68
N LEU A 54 -0.54 7.43 -23.43
CA LEU A 54 -1.47 6.92 -24.46
C LEU A 54 -2.46 7.99 -24.92
N GLY A 55 -2.65 9.04 -24.13
CA GLY A 55 -3.69 10.03 -24.28
C GLY A 55 -5.04 9.56 -23.72
N GLU A 56 -5.82 10.52 -23.24
CA GLU A 56 -7.10 10.30 -22.54
C GLU A 56 -8.04 9.37 -23.31
N GLN A 57 -8.20 9.60 -24.61
CA GLN A 57 -9.20 8.91 -25.43
C GLN A 57 -8.84 7.43 -25.65
N SER A 58 -7.57 7.15 -25.90
CA SER A 58 -7.04 5.78 -26.03
C SER A 58 -7.08 5.03 -24.70
N PHE A 59 -6.76 5.74 -23.62
CA PHE A 59 -6.78 5.18 -22.27
C PHE A 59 -8.20 4.81 -21.82
N GLN A 60 -9.19 5.69 -22.05
CA GLN A 60 -10.58 5.38 -21.74
C GLN A 60 -11.11 4.20 -22.57
N TYR A 61 -10.75 4.10 -23.85
CA TYR A 61 -11.11 2.94 -24.67
C TYR A 61 -10.51 1.63 -24.11
N LEU A 62 -9.25 1.67 -23.66
CA LEU A 62 -8.59 0.53 -23.03
C LEU A 62 -9.23 0.14 -21.68
N MET A 63 -9.51 1.12 -20.83
CA MET A 63 -10.18 0.90 -19.53
C MET A 63 -11.59 0.35 -19.71
N ALA A 64 -12.31 0.78 -20.75
CA ALA A 64 -13.62 0.24 -21.10
C ALA A 64 -13.58 -1.21 -21.61
N ALA A 65 -12.43 -1.68 -22.10
CA ALA A 65 -12.20 -3.06 -22.51
C ALA A 65 -11.68 -3.95 -21.36
N MET A 66 -11.28 -3.37 -20.23
CA MET A 66 -10.93 -4.10 -19.02
C MET A 66 -12.20 -4.49 -18.24
N ASP A 67 -12.14 -5.61 -17.52
CA ASP A 67 -13.26 -6.10 -16.71
C ASP A 67 -13.74 -5.03 -15.73
N THR A 68 -15.00 -4.62 -15.91
CA THR A 68 -15.63 -3.54 -15.15
C THR A 68 -15.60 -3.78 -13.64
N GLU A 69 -15.68 -5.03 -13.18
CA GLU A 69 -15.56 -5.39 -11.75
C GLU A 69 -14.20 -4.98 -11.15
N ILE A 70 -13.09 -5.16 -11.89
CA ILE A 70 -11.73 -4.80 -11.45
C ILE A 70 -11.57 -3.27 -11.40
N VAL A 71 -12.19 -2.57 -12.35
CA VAL A 71 -12.18 -1.11 -12.44
C VAL A 71 -12.97 -0.47 -11.28
N THR A 72 -14.12 -1.04 -10.92
CA THR A 72 -14.94 -0.57 -9.78
C THR A 72 -14.38 -0.97 -8.42
N GLN A 73 -13.75 -2.14 -8.25
CA GLN A 73 -13.19 -2.54 -6.95
C GLN A 73 -11.97 -1.73 -6.53
N GLY A 74 -11.18 -1.22 -7.48
CA GLY A 74 -9.96 -0.45 -7.19
C GLY A 74 -10.10 1.07 -7.28
N ASP A 75 -11.33 1.59 -7.41
CA ASP A 75 -11.64 3.01 -7.53
C ASP A 75 -10.74 3.74 -8.55
N PHE A 76 -10.51 3.09 -9.69
CA PHE A 76 -9.62 3.60 -10.73
C PHE A 76 -10.31 4.65 -11.62
N THR A 77 -11.60 4.91 -11.40
CA THR A 77 -12.44 5.82 -12.19
C THR A 77 -12.52 7.24 -11.64
N GLY A 78 -11.83 7.55 -10.53
CA GLY A 78 -11.72 8.93 -10.05
C GLY A 78 -13.07 9.61 -9.82
N THR A 79 -14.07 8.86 -9.33
CA THR A 79 -15.32 9.45 -8.88
C THR A 79 -15.14 9.92 -7.44
N GLU A 80 -14.36 10.99 -7.24
CA GLU A 80 -14.50 11.83 -6.04
C GLU A 80 -15.93 12.36 -6.04
N SER A 81 -16.80 11.72 -5.27
CA SER A 81 -18.11 12.26 -4.94
C SER A 81 -17.93 13.37 -3.90
N ILE A 82 -18.41 14.55 -4.28
CA ILE A 82 -18.50 15.79 -3.51
C ILE A 82 -19.14 15.56 -2.13
#